data_AF-A0A950EL46-F1
#
_entry.id   AF-A0A950EL46-F1
#
_cell.length_a   1.000
_cell.length_b   1.000
_cell.length_c   1.000
_cell.angle_alpha   90.00
_cell.angle_beta   90.00
_cell.angle_gamma   90.00
#
_symmetry.space_group_name_H-M   'P 1'
#
loop_
_entity.id
_entity.type
_entity.pdbx_description
1 polymer ?
#
loop_
_entity_poly.entity_id
_entity_poly.type
_entity_poly.pdbx_seq_one_letter_code
_entity_poly.pdbx_strand_id
1 'polypeptide(L)' 'MDATIIARTLTSFTLQIEVPYNDSMLGFEEILQERLNEAGVVATAEGLQQFDTDGSPITVGSTWCDL' A
#
# COMPACT_ATOMS: atom_id res chain seq x y z
N MET A 1 4.54 5.16 -13.85
CA MET A 1 5.50 5.27 -12.75
C MET A 1 4.96 4.53 -11.56
N ASP A 2 5.82 3.91 -10.76
CA ASP A 2 5.42 3.19 -9.54
C ASP A 2 5.09 4.17 -8.40
N ALA A 3 4.31 3.70 -7.42
CA ALA A 3 3.98 4.49 -6.23
C ALA A 3 5.26 4.84 -5.42
N THR A 4 5.41 6.11 -5.04
CA THR A 4 6.62 6.61 -4.37
C THR A 4 6.29 7.43 -3.13
N ILE A 5 6.98 7.18 -2.02
CA ILE A 5 6.87 8.02 -0.82
C ILE A 5 7.72 9.27 -1.02
N ILE A 6 7.07 10.43 -1.05
CA ILE A 6 7.71 11.72 -1.35
C ILE A 6 7.95 12.57 -0.09
N ALA A 7 7.30 12.25 1.03
CA ALA A 7 7.49 12.93 2.29
C ALA A 7 7.18 12.00 3.47
N ARG A 8 7.87 12.21 4.59
CA ARG A 8 7.64 11.55 5.88
C ARG A 8 7.65 12.59 6.99
N THR A 9 6.77 12.40 7.97
CA THR A 9 6.73 13.14 9.22
C THR A 9 6.75 12.14 10.38
N LEU A 10 6.70 12.62 11.61
CA LEU A 10 6.63 11.75 12.79
C LEU A 10 5.34 10.90 12.82
N THR A 11 4.25 11.37 12.22
CA THR A 11 2.92 10.75 12.36
C THR A 11 2.27 10.37 11.03
N SER A 12 2.93 10.63 9.91
CA SER A 12 2.38 10.37 8.57
C SER A 12 3.46 10.28 7.50
N PHE A 13 3.09 9.75 6.35
CA PHE A 13 3.85 9.85 5.12
C PHE A 13 2.92 10.24 3.96
N THR A 14 3.51 10.75 2.88
CA THR A 14 2.79 11.08 1.64
C THR A 14 3.26 10.18 0.53
N LEU A 15 2.31 9.46 -0.07
CA LEU A 15 2.52 8.60 -1.22
C LEU A 15 2.01 9.31 -2.48
N GLN A 16 2.84 9.36 -3.51
CA GLN A 16 2.47 9.86 -4.83
C GLN A 16 2.28 8.68 -5.79
N ILE A 17 1.19 8.74 -6.55
CA ILE A 17 0.93 7.84 -7.69
C ILE A 17 0.58 8.66 -8.92
N GLU A 18 0.86 8.08 -10.08
CA GLU A 18 0.39 8.56 -11.37
C GLU A 18 -0.62 7.55 -11.91
N VAL A 19 -1.79 8.04 -12.31
CA VAL A 19 -2.85 7.21 -12.89
C VAL A 19 -3.10 7.71 -14.32
N PRO A 20 -2.71 6.95 -15.36
CA PRO A 20 -2.98 7.37 -16.73
C PRO A 20 -4.47 7.22 -17.04
N TYR A 21 -4.97 8.11 -17.91
CA TYR A 21 -6.31 7.95 -18.49
C TYR A 21 -6.35 6.75 -19.45
N ASN A 22 -7.55 6.20 -19.61
CA ASN A 22 -7.84 5.11 -20.55
C ASN A 22 -8.95 5.57 -21.54
N ASP A 23 -9.10 4.85 -22.64
CA ASP A 23 -10.06 5.14 -23.72
C ASP A 23 -11.53 4.89 -23.32
N SER A 24 -11.77 4.33 -22.12
CA SER A 24 -13.11 4.11 -21.57
C SER A 24 -13.14 4.26 -20.04
N MET A 25 -14.34 4.48 -19.50
CA MET A 25 -14.55 4.56 -18.05
C MET A 25 -14.14 3.26 -17.35
N LEU A 26 -14.56 2.10 -17.90
CA LEU A 26 -14.24 0.79 -17.33
C LEU A 26 -12.72 0.56 -17.30
N GLY A 27 -12.02 0.82 -18.40
CA GLY A 27 -10.56 0.66 -18.45
C GLY A 27 -9.82 1.65 -17.54
N PHE A 28 -10.39 2.83 -17.28
CA PHE A 28 -9.84 3.77 -16.31
C PHE A 28 -10.00 3.25 -14.88
N GLU A 29 -11.17 2.71 -14.52
CA GLU A 29 -11.42 2.12 -13.21
C GLU A 29 -10.48 0.94 -12.92
N GLU A 30 -10.25 0.08 -13.91
CA GLU A 30 -9.31 -1.05 -13.81
C GLU A 30 -7.88 -0.57 -13.53
N ILE A 31 -7.40 0.41 -14.30
CA ILE A 31 -6.06 1.00 -14.10
C ILE A 31 -5.96 1.69 -12.73
N LEU A 32 -6.99 2.44 -12.33
CA LEU A 32 -7.02 3.12 -11.04
C LEU A 32 -6.91 2.09 -9.90
N GLN A 33 -7.68 1.01 -9.97
CA GLN A 33 -7.63 -0.06 -8.98
C GLN A 33 -6.25 -0.73 -8.92
N GLU A 34 -5.63 -1.01 -10.06
CA GLU A 34 -4.28 -1.56 -10.12
C GLU A 34 -3.26 -0.64 -9.45
N ARG A 35 -3.28 0.66 -9.78
CA ARG A 35 -2.36 1.66 -9.20
C ARG A 35 -2.55 1.84 -7.70
N LEU A 36 -3.79 1.80 -7.22
CA LEU A 36 -4.07 1.87 -5.80
C LEU A 36 -3.59 0.61 -5.05
N ASN A 37 -3.69 -0.57 -5.66
CA ASN A 37 -3.16 -1.80 -5.07
C ASN A 37 -1.63 -1.78 -4.97
N GLU A 38 -0.93 -1.33 -6.02
CA GLU A 38 0.52 -1.14 -6.01
C GLU A 38 0.94 -0.12 -4.94
N ALA A 39 0.22 0.99 -4.84
CA ALA A 39 0.41 1.97 -3.78
C ALA A 39 0.20 1.37 -2.38
N GLY A 40 -0.83 0.54 -2.22
CA GLY A 40 -1.12 -0.18 -0.98
C GLY A 40 0.07 -1.02 -0.53
N VAL A 41 0.72 -1.75 -1.43
CA VAL A 41 1.92 -2.55 -1.11
C VAL A 41 3.05 -1.68 -0.55
N VAL A 42 3.34 -0.55 -1.20
CA VAL A 42 4.38 0.39 -0.74
C VAL A 42 4.01 1.01 0.60
N ALA A 43 2.76 1.44 0.77
CA ALA A 43 2.25 2.02 2.01
C ALA A 43 2.28 1.02 3.18
N THR A 44 1.93 -0.24 2.93
CA THR A 44 2.03 -1.31 3.94
C THR A 44 3.47 -1.50 4.35
N ALA A 45 4.41 -1.58 3.42
CA ALA A 45 5.83 -1.75 3.73
C ALA A 45 6.39 -0.61 4.60
N GLU A 46 5.96 0.64 4.37
CA GLU A 46 6.30 1.78 5.25
C GLU A 46 5.69 1.63 6.65
N GLY A 47 4.41 1.23 6.72
CA GLY A 47 3.76 0.94 7.99
C GLY A 47 4.47 -0.15 8.78
N LEU A 48 4.94 -1.21 8.10
CA LEU A 48 5.72 -2.26 8.75
C LEU A 48 7.01 -1.72 9.34
N GLN A 49 7.76 -0.88 8.62
CA GLN A 49 8.98 -0.27 9.17
C GLN A 49 8.70 0.58 10.43
N GLN A 50 7.55 1.25 10.49
CA GLN A 50 7.18 2.09 11.63
C GLN A 50 6.70 1.28 12.85
N PHE A 51 5.98 0.17 12.63
CA PHE A 51 5.28 -0.55 13.69
C PHE A 51 5.89 -1.92 14.04
N ASP A 52 6.55 -2.57 13.10
CA ASP A 52 7.21 -3.87 13.24
C ASP A 52 8.71 -3.68 13.56
N THR A 53 8.96 -3.04 14.71
CA THR A 53 10.31 -2.59 15.11
C THR A 53 11.18 -3.66 15.75
N ASP A 54 10.63 -4.83 16.10
CA ASP A 54 11.39 -5.95 16.65
C ASP A 54 11.89 -6.93 15.57
N GLY A 55 11.49 -6.74 14.32
CA GLY A 55 11.87 -7.57 13.18
C GLY A 55 11.32 -8.99 13.24
N SER A 56 10.35 -9.25 14.13
CA SER A 56 9.66 -10.52 14.16
C SER A 56 8.75 -10.65 12.93
N PRO A 57 8.65 -11.82 12.29
CA PRO A 57 7.80 -11.96 11.12
C PRO A 57 6.33 -11.69 11.47
N ILE A 58 5.71 -10.74 10.77
CA ILE A 58 4.25 -10.60 10.82
C ILE A 58 3.63 -11.89 10.31
N THR A 59 3.00 -12.61 11.24
CA THR A 59 2.41 -13.92 10.97
C THR A 59 1.00 -13.71 10.44
N VAL A 60 0.81 -13.83 9.13
CA VAL A 60 -0.53 -13.82 8.52
C VAL A 60 -1.14 -15.20 8.69
N GLY A 61 -1.94 -15.37 9.73
CA GLY A 61 -2.73 -16.58 9.98
C GLY A 61 -2.20 -17.44 11.13
N SER A 62 -2.80 -17.27 12.30
CA SER A 62 -3.30 -18.39 13.07
C SER A 62 -4.82 -18.30 12.97
N THR A 63 -5.46 -19.31 12.41
CA THR A 63 -6.92 -19.47 12.49
C THR A 63 -7.37 -19.12 13.90
N TRP A 64 -8.30 -18.18 14.02
CA TRP A 64 -9.04 -17.94 15.24
C TRP A 64 -9.85 -19.20 15.57
N CYS A 65 -9.20 -20.18 16.18
CA CYS A 65 -9.82 -21.37 16.72
C CYS A 65 -8.98 -21.74 17.94
N ASP A 66 -9.29 -21.11 19.06
CA ASP A 66 -9.09 -21.64 20.41
C ASP A 66 -9.84 -20.71 21.38
N LEU A 67 -11.18 -20.73 21.32
CA LEU A 67 -12.10 -20.52 22.46
C LEU A 67 -13.46 -21.16 22.12
#